data_AF-A0A815PBJ4-F1
#
_entry.id   AF-A0A815PBJ4-F1
#
_cell.length_a   1.000
_cell.length_b   1.000
_cell.length_c   1.000
_cell.angle_alpha   90.00
_cell.angle_beta   90.00
_cell.angle_gamma   90.00
#
_symmetry.space_group_name_H-M   'P 1'
#
loop_
_entity.id
_entity.type
_entity.pdbx_description
1 polymer ?
#
loop_
_entity_poly.entity_id
_entity_poly.type
_entity_poly.pdbx_seq_one_letter_code
_entity_poly.pdbx_strand_id
1 'polypeptide(L)'
;MINLIAMHHGLSSTTNIRRITINIEDMGINTLYINPLSTIHDMKDKIQSEVGIPFDEQYLAINGAEVDDQRLVSYYNIDDDSIIHLIIMNNGTHTTFDPPTVPNTTTNNAPNTNTSLSPFYVACRDNDITKLQELLQTLSIDDMNKLEPNESTGLHVACFRGHQEIVKLLLEKGVSRSIMNRFHCLPYQEAASNEIRQLFDLIPEQNRYVANSGQ
;
A
#
# COMPACT_ATOMS: atom_id res chain seq x y z
N MET A 1 42.52 24.53 -40.02
CA MET A 1 41.61 23.85 -40.96
C MET A 1 41.49 22.40 -40.51
N ILE A 2 40.24 21.93 -40.30
CA ILE A 2 39.78 20.52 -40.37
C ILE A 2 40.18 19.67 -39.12
N ASN A 3 39.31 18.96 -38.39
CA ASN A 3 37.88 18.67 -38.49
C ASN A 3 37.28 18.41 -37.10
N LEU A 4 36.06 18.92 -36.92
CA LEU A 4 35.12 18.63 -35.83
C LEU A 4 34.33 17.38 -36.23
N ILE A 5 34.44 16.27 -35.49
CA ILE A 5 33.48 15.15 -35.56
C ILE A 5 33.10 14.72 -34.15
N ALA A 6 31.81 14.85 -33.89
CA ALA A 6 31.12 14.44 -32.69
C ALA A 6 31.25 12.93 -32.45
N MET A 7 31.54 12.54 -31.21
CA MET A 7 31.15 11.23 -30.70
C MET A 7 30.19 11.43 -29.53
N HIS A 8 28.92 11.47 -29.92
CA HIS A 8 27.75 11.41 -29.06
C HIS A 8 27.62 9.97 -28.55
N HIS A 9 28.41 9.56 -27.55
CA HIS A 9 28.10 8.36 -26.79
C HIS A 9 27.17 8.74 -25.66
N GLY A 10 25.87 8.52 -25.92
CA GLY A 10 24.84 8.58 -24.91
C GLY A 10 25.23 7.72 -23.72
N LEU A 11 25.21 8.33 -22.54
CA LEU A 11 25.11 7.61 -21.28
C LEU A 11 23.71 6.99 -21.24
N SER A 12 23.52 5.91 -21.99
CA SER A 12 22.49 4.93 -21.69
C SER A 12 22.97 4.22 -20.43
N SER A 13 22.65 4.80 -19.28
CA SER A 13 22.61 4.06 -18.03
C SER A 13 21.40 3.12 -18.10
N THR A 14 21.45 2.14 -19.02
CA THR A 14 20.64 0.94 -18.88
C THR A 14 21.22 0.23 -17.68
N THR A 15 20.69 0.52 -16.51
CA THR A 15 20.83 -0.34 -15.34
C THR A 15 20.51 -1.75 -15.85
N ASN A 16 21.53 -2.61 -15.91
CA ASN A 16 21.41 -4.01 -16.29
C ASN A 16 20.63 -4.72 -15.17
N ILE A 17 19.33 -4.42 -15.07
CA ILE A 17 18.43 -5.08 -14.13
C ILE A 17 18.15 -6.44 -14.74
N ARG A 18 18.99 -7.42 -14.40
CA ARG A 18 18.65 -8.82 -14.61
C ARG A 18 17.39 -9.11 -13.80
N ARG A 19 16.37 -9.69 -14.41
CA ARG A 19 15.22 -10.20 -13.67
C ARG A 19 15.52 -11.66 -13.37
N ILE A 20 15.41 -12.06 -12.12
CA ILE A 20 15.50 -13.47 -11.74
C ILE A 20 14.11 -14.08 -11.77
N THR A 21 14.01 -15.33 -12.19
CA THR A 21 12.81 -16.16 -12.11
C THR A 21 12.82 -16.93 -10.81
N ILE A 22 11.71 -16.91 -10.09
CA ILE A 22 11.55 -17.67 -8.85
C ILE A 22 10.40 -18.65 -9.02
N ASN A 23 10.68 -19.92 -8.74
CA ASN A 23 9.68 -20.99 -8.67
C ASN A 23 9.28 -21.21 -7.21
N ILE A 24 7.97 -21.17 -6.93
CA ILE A 24 7.40 -21.40 -5.60
C ILE A 24 6.64 -22.72 -5.65
N GLU A 25 7.31 -23.80 -5.25
CA GLU A 25 6.85 -25.18 -5.45
C GLU A 25 5.50 -25.48 -4.78
N ASP A 26 5.26 -24.93 -3.58
CA ASP A 26 4.06 -25.24 -2.78
C ASP A 26 2.75 -24.63 -3.34
N MET A 27 2.84 -23.75 -4.34
CA MET A 27 1.68 -23.01 -4.86
C MET A 27 1.45 -23.17 -6.37
N GLY A 28 2.28 -23.93 -7.08
CA GLY A 28 2.18 -24.07 -8.54
C GLY A 28 2.47 -22.77 -9.30
N ILE A 29 3.11 -21.80 -8.64
CA ILE A 29 3.54 -20.54 -9.24
C ILE A 29 4.94 -20.75 -9.80
N ASN A 30 5.00 -20.84 -11.13
CA ASN A 30 6.22 -21.25 -11.80
C ASN A 30 7.23 -20.10 -12.00
N THR A 31 6.84 -18.82 -11.88
CA THR A 31 7.73 -17.69 -12.17
C THR A 31 7.27 -16.35 -11.57
N LEU A 32 8.06 -15.79 -10.64
CA LEU A 32 8.03 -14.35 -10.29
C LEU A 32 9.29 -13.64 -10.80
N TYR A 33 9.10 -12.48 -11.44
CA TYR A 33 10.21 -11.63 -11.90
C TYR A 33 10.64 -10.64 -10.82
N ILE A 34 11.84 -10.79 -10.28
CA ILE A 34 12.36 -9.92 -9.21
C ILE A 34 13.65 -9.23 -9.61
N ASN A 35 13.83 -7.98 -9.15
CA ASN A 35 15.06 -7.23 -9.31
C ASN A 35 16.08 -7.67 -8.24
N PRO A 36 17.32 -8.06 -8.59
CA PRO A 36 18.34 -8.51 -7.65
C PRO A 36 18.78 -7.43 -6.66
N LEU A 37 18.50 -6.16 -6.95
CA LEU A 37 18.73 -5.03 -6.06
C LEU A 37 17.53 -4.71 -5.14
N SER A 38 16.44 -5.47 -5.26
CA SER A 38 15.35 -5.43 -4.30
C SER A 38 15.71 -6.22 -3.04
N THR A 39 15.04 -5.89 -1.95
CA THR A 39 15.14 -6.60 -0.66
C THR A 39 14.26 -7.86 -0.66
N ILE A 40 14.49 -8.74 0.29
CA ILE A 40 13.60 -9.88 0.57
C ILE A 40 12.22 -9.37 1.02
N HIS A 41 12.13 -8.24 1.71
CA HIS A 41 10.87 -7.57 2.03
C HIS A 41 10.07 -7.22 0.76
N ASP A 42 10.69 -6.53 -0.20
CA ASP A 42 10.04 -6.20 -1.49
C ASP A 42 9.58 -7.46 -2.24
N MET A 43 10.32 -8.56 -2.09
CA MET A 43 9.98 -9.85 -2.65
C MET A 43 8.75 -10.48 -1.98
N LYS A 44 8.65 -10.42 -0.65
CA LYS A 44 7.46 -10.87 0.10
C LYS A 44 6.23 -10.02 -0.20
N ASP A 45 6.39 -8.71 -0.35
CA ASP A 45 5.32 -7.83 -0.81
C ASP A 45 4.80 -8.25 -2.19
N LYS A 46 5.73 -8.61 -3.09
CA LYS A 46 5.36 -9.10 -4.42
C LYS A 46 4.62 -10.43 -4.37
N ILE A 47 5.07 -11.38 -3.55
CA ILE A 47 4.37 -12.64 -3.31
C ILE A 47 2.98 -12.38 -2.72
N GLN A 48 2.84 -11.47 -1.76
CA GLN A 48 1.53 -11.08 -1.22
C GLN A 48 0.62 -10.53 -2.32
N SER A 49 1.15 -9.67 -3.20
CA SER A 49 0.35 -9.05 -4.26
C SER A 49 -0.12 -10.03 -5.34
N GLU A 50 0.69 -11.04 -5.68
CA GLU A 50 0.39 -12.01 -6.74
C GLU A 50 -0.41 -13.20 -6.22
N VAL A 51 -0.27 -13.53 -4.92
CA VAL A 51 -0.73 -14.80 -4.35
C VAL A 51 -1.72 -14.62 -3.19
N GLY A 52 -1.74 -13.45 -2.58
CA GLY A 52 -2.66 -13.12 -1.49
C GLY A 52 -2.25 -13.65 -0.12
N ILE A 53 -1.02 -14.16 0.05
CA ILE A 53 -0.52 -14.60 1.35
C ILE A 53 -0.01 -13.39 2.14
N PRO A 54 -0.54 -13.11 3.34
CA PRO A 54 -0.07 -12.02 4.20
C PRO A 54 1.43 -12.08 4.47
N PHE A 55 2.09 -10.94 4.52
CA PHE A 55 3.53 -10.81 4.75
C PHE A 55 4.04 -11.62 5.95
N ASP A 56 3.31 -11.62 7.06
CA ASP A 56 3.64 -12.30 8.31
C ASP A 56 3.38 -13.82 8.28
N GLU A 57 2.65 -14.29 7.26
CA GLU A 57 2.46 -15.72 6.98
C GLU A 57 3.49 -16.25 5.98
N GLN A 58 4.30 -15.38 5.36
CA GLN A 58 5.32 -15.77 4.39
C GLN A 58 6.68 -16.01 5.05
N TYR A 59 7.10 -17.28 5.11
CA TYR A 59 8.45 -17.65 5.51
C TYR A 59 9.24 -18.19 4.33
N LEU A 60 10.22 -17.41 3.87
CA LEU A 60 11.05 -17.78 2.72
C LEU A 60 12.32 -18.50 3.20
N ALA A 61 12.66 -19.59 2.51
CA ALA A 61 13.92 -20.30 2.71
C ALA A 61 14.61 -20.54 1.37
N ILE A 62 15.90 -20.21 1.31
CA ILE A 62 16.75 -20.36 0.12
C ILE A 62 17.86 -21.32 0.46
N ASN A 63 18.00 -22.41 -0.32
CA ASN A 63 18.96 -23.49 -0.04
C ASN A 63 18.85 -24.06 1.40
N GLY A 64 17.63 -24.07 1.96
CA GLY A 64 17.37 -24.55 3.32
C GLY A 64 17.79 -23.58 4.43
N ALA A 65 18.24 -22.36 4.10
CA ALA A 65 18.53 -21.31 5.07
C ALA A 65 17.43 -20.24 5.07
N GLU A 66 17.06 -19.78 6.27
CA GLU A 66 16.20 -18.61 6.44
C GLU A 66 16.85 -17.37 5.85
N VAL A 67 16.03 -16.50 5.27
CA VAL A 67 16.45 -15.23 4.69
C VAL A 67 16.02 -14.05 5.56
N ASP A 68 16.89 -13.05 5.65
CA ASP A 68 16.64 -11.76 6.30
C ASP A 68 15.91 -10.81 5.34
N ASP A 69 14.78 -10.26 5.81
CA ASP A 69 13.89 -9.33 5.09
C ASP A 69 14.60 -8.06 4.60
N GLN A 70 15.60 -7.57 5.34
CA GLN A 70 16.34 -6.36 4.97
C GLN A 70 17.47 -6.63 3.97
N ARG A 71 17.75 -7.90 3.70
CA ARG A 71 18.85 -8.29 2.81
C ARG A 71 18.43 -8.22 1.36
N LEU A 72 19.39 -7.87 0.48
CA LEU A 72 19.16 -7.88 -0.95
C LEU A 72 19.02 -9.31 -1.49
N VAL A 73 18.15 -9.48 -2.48
CA VAL A 73 17.95 -10.72 -3.25
C VAL A 73 19.29 -11.23 -3.82
N SER A 74 20.10 -10.34 -4.39
CA SER A 74 21.44 -10.67 -4.93
C SER A 74 22.41 -11.25 -3.91
N TYR A 75 22.21 -11.01 -2.62
CA TYR A 75 23.11 -11.55 -1.59
C TYR A 75 23.05 -13.07 -1.49
N TYR A 76 21.90 -13.66 -1.80
CA TYR A 76 21.69 -15.10 -1.72
C TYR A 76 22.10 -15.84 -3.00
N ASN A 77 22.71 -15.13 -3.96
CA ASN A 77 23.14 -15.66 -5.26
C ASN A 77 22.00 -16.36 -6.02
N ILE A 78 20.80 -15.79 -5.98
CA ILE A 78 19.62 -16.33 -6.65
C ILE A 78 19.77 -16.09 -8.15
N ASP A 79 19.64 -17.15 -8.93
CA ASP A 79 19.65 -17.19 -10.40
C ASP A 79 18.33 -17.77 -10.95
N ASP A 80 18.24 -17.94 -12.27
CA ASP A 80 17.00 -18.36 -12.95
C ASP A 80 16.55 -19.79 -12.59
N ASP A 81 17.45 -20.63 -12.09
CA ASP A 81 17.19 -22.03 -11.71
C ASP A 81 17.11 -22.21 -10.17
N SER A 82 17.23 -21.12 -9.42
CA SER A 82 17.21 -21.16 -7.96
C SER A 82 15.81 -21.44 -7.41
N ILE A 83 15.73 -22.39 -6.48
CA ILE A 83 14.47 -22.79 -5.83
C ILE A 83 14.33 -22.02 -4.51
N ILE A 84 13.16 -21.43 -4.31
CA ILE A 84 12.81 -20.74 -3.07
C ILE A 84 11.60 -21.44 -2.47
N HIS A 85 11.80 -21.96 -1.26
CA HIS A 85 10.71 -22.57 -0.51
C HIS A 85 9.94 -21.48 0.22
N LEU A 86 8.66 -21.33 -0.11
CA LEU A 86 7.72 -20.54 0.66
C LEU A 86 7.01 -21.47 1.65
N ILE A 87 7.27 -21.28 2.93
CA ILE A 87 6.57 -21.96 4.02
C ILE A 87 5.49 -21.01 4.51
N ILE A 88 4.24 -21.46 4.49
CA ILE A 88 3.10 -20.70 5.00
C ILE A 88 2.97 -20.97 6.50
N MET A 89 3.22 -19.94 7.32
CA MET A 89 3.09 -20.03 8.77
C MET A 89 1.66 -19.66 9.17
N ASN A 90 0.82 -20.67 9.40
CA ASN A 90 -0.55 -20.47 9.88
C ASN A 90 -0.53 -20.02 11.34
N ASN A 91 -0.30 -18.73 11.58
CA ASN A 91 -0.34 -18.10 12.89
C ASN A 91 -1.80 -17.89 13.34
N GLY A 92 -2.61 -18.95 13.41
CA GLY A 92 -3.88 -18.99 14.14
C GLY A 92 -4.99 -17.99 13.76
N THR A 93 -4.82 -17.12 12.76
CA THR A 93 -5.88 -16.24 12.25
C THR A 93 -6.33 -16.66 10.86
N HIS A 94 -6.46 -17.97 10.69
CA HIS A 94 -7.18 -18.56 9.56
C HIS A 94 -8.69 -18.32 9.78
N THR A 95 -9.17 -17.09 9.59
CA THR A 95 -10.59 -16.89 9.27
C THR A 95 -10.79 -17.28 7.82
N THR A 96 -10.98 -18.58 7.59
CA THR A 96 -11.88 -19.03 6.54
C THR A 96 -13.21 -18.35 6.78
N PHE A 97 -13.49 -17.29 6.03
CA PHE A 97 -14.82 -16.72 5.96
C PHE A 97 -15.70 -17.69 5.17
N ASP A 98 -16.31 -18.65 5.86
CA ASP A 98 -17.54 -19.23 5.37
C ASP A 98 -18.55 -18.08 5.20
N PRO A 99 -19.13 -17.90 3.99
CA PRO A 99 -20.09 -16.83 3.76
C PRO A 99 -21.28 -17.01 4.70
N PRO A 100 -21.80 -15.92 5.31
CA PRO A 100 -23.00 -16.03 6.13
C PRO A 100 -24.17 -16.50 5.26
N THR A 101 -24.66 -17.70 5.56
CA THR A 101 -25.91 -18.25 5.03
C THR A 101 -27.07 -17.35 5.45
N VAL A 102 -27.45 -16.40 4.58
CA VAL A 102 -28.71 -15.68 4.69
C VAL A 102 -29.81 -16.48 3.97
N PRO A 103 -31.01 -16.63 4.55
CA PRO A 103 -32.06 -17.43 3.94
C PRO A 103 -32.50 -16.81 2.62
N ASN A 104 -32.57 -17.68 1.63
CA ASN A 104 -33.05 -17.43 0.29
C ASN A 104 -34.51 -16.93 0.31
N THR A 105 -34.76 -15.72 -0.18
CA THR A 105 -35.99 -15.40 -0.93
C THR A 105 -35.62 -14.62 -2.19
N THR A 106 -35.41 -15.38 -3.25
CA THR A 106 -35.66 -15.07 -4.66
C THR A 106 -36.45 -13.79 -4.91
N THR A 107 -35.90 -12.82 -5.64
CA THR A 107 -36.38 -12.41 -6.99
C THR A 107 -35.50 -11.29 -7.58
N ASN A 108 -34.86 -11.64 -8.69
CA ASN A 108 -34.40 -10.83 -9.82
C ASN A 108 -34.63 -9.31 -9.79
N ASN A 109 -33.53 -8.55 -9.65
CA ASN A 109 -33.06 -7.43 -10.51
C ASN A 109 -32.18 -6.46 -9.70
N ALA A 110 -31.01 -6.14 -10.23
CA ALA A 110 -29.88 -5.49 -9.55
C ALA A 110 -30.22 -4.16 -8.81
N PRO A 111 -29.82 -3.99 -7.53
CA PRO A 111 -29.96 -2.73 -6.83
C PRO A 111 -28.67 -1.89 -6.86
N ASN A 112 -28.85 -0.66 -7.30
CA ASN A 112 -28.06 0.53 -6.95
C ASN A 112 -27.72 0.59 -5.44
N THR A 113 -26.47 0.31 -5.05
CA THR A 113 -26.05 0.47 -3.65
C THR A 113 -25.83 1.94 -3.32
N ASN A 114 -26.90 2.61 -2.88
CA ASN A 114 -26.83 3.87 -2.13
C ASN A 114 -26.26 3.58 -0.72
N THR A 115 -24.95 3.36 -0.61
CA THR A 115 -24.26 3.44 0.68
C THR A 115 -24.19 4.91 1.08
N SER A 116 -24.95 5.31 2.10
CA SER A 116 -24.91 6.66 2.66
C SER A 116 -23.53 6.96 3.24
N LEU A 117 -22.69 7.64 2.48
CA LEU A 117 -21.35 8.08 2.88
C LEU A 117 -21.44 9.08 4.05
N SER A 118 -20.44 9.10 4.93
CA SER A 118 -20.36 10.15 5.94
C SER A 118 -20.22 11.53 5.30
N PRO A 119 -20.76 12.59 5.93
CA PRO A 119 -20.57 13.96 5.46
C PRO A 119 -19.09 14.35 5.34
N PHE A 120 -18.25 13.79 6.23
CA PHE A 120 -16.81 13.97 6.20
C PHE A 120 -16.18 13.36 4.95
N TYR A 121 -16.51 12.11 4.63
CA TYR A 121 -16.01 11.45 3.43
C TYR A 121 -16.47 12.18 2.15
N VAL A 122 -17.73 12.62 2.10
CA VAL A 122 -18.28 13.39 0.97
C VAL A 122 -17.53 14.72 0.80
N ALA A 123 -17.28 15.46 1.88
CA ALA A 123 -16.52 16.71 1.82
C ALA A 123 -15.09 16.48 1.31
N CYS A 124 -14.42 15.40 1.76
CA CYS A 124 -13.11 14.99 1.27
C CYS A 124 -13.13 14.58 -0.22
N ARG A 125 -14.21 13.95 -0.68
CA ARG A 125 -14.36 13.48 -2.06
C ARG A 125 -14.65 14.64 -3.03
N ASP A 126 -15.54 15.54 -2.66
CA ASP A 126 -16.11 16.57 -3.54
C ASP A 126 -15.36 17.90 -3.47
N ASN A 127 -14.24 17.96 -2.73
CA ASN A 127 -13.44 19.16 -2.51
C ASN A 127 -14.19 20.30 -1.78
N ASP A 128 -15.11 19.95 -0.87
CA ASP A 128 -15.89 20.93 -0.11
C ASP A 128 -15.09 21.41 1.11
N ILE A 129 -14.22 22.39 0.88
CA ILE A 129 -13.34 22.96 1.91
C ILE A 129 -14.13 23.57 3.06
N THR A 130 -15.20 24.32 2.76
CA THR A 130 -16.01 25.00 3.77
C THR A 130 -16.65 23.98 4.69
N LYS A 131 -17.27 22.94 4.13
CA LYS A 131 -17.90 21.89 4.93
C LYS A 131 -16.87 21.09 5.71
N LEU A 132 -15.72 20.80 5.09
CA LEU A 132 -14.63 20.12 5.77
C LEU A 132 -14.18 20.91 7.01
N GLN A 133 -13.95 22.22 6.89
CA GLN A 133 -13.52 23.05 8.01
C GLN A 133 -14.52 23.08 9.16
N GLU A 134 -15.83 23.10 8.88
CA GLU A 134 -16.88 22.95 9.90
C GLU A 134 -16.80 21.59 10.61
N LEU A 135 -16.63 20.52 9.84
CA LEU A 135 -16.56 19.15 10.36
C LEU A 135 -15.29 18.90 11.17
N LEU A 136 -14.15 19.49 10.79
CA LEU A 136 -12.89 19.37 11.54
C LEU A 136 -12.95 19.99 12.95
N GLN A 137 -13.89 20.89 13.22
CA GLN A 137 -14.10 21.47 14.55
C GLN A 137 -14.95 20.58 15.47
N THR A 138 -15.76 19.69 14.89
CA THR A 138 -16.82 18.97 15.62
C THR A 138 -16.60 17.46 15.68
N LEU A 139 -15.94 16.89 14.68
CA LEU A 139 -15.69 15.44 14.60
C LEU A 139 -14.49 14.99 15.42
N SER A 140 -14.58 13.77 15.96
CA SER A 140 -13.45 13.08 16.57
C SER A 140 -12.51 12.52 15.50
N ILE A 141 -11.26 12.21 15.88
CA ILE A 141 -10.30 11.58 14.95
C ILE A 141 -10.75 10.18 14.53
N ASP A 142 -11.44 9.44 15.40
CA ASP A 142 -11.96 8.11 15.09
C ASP A 142 -13.04 8.18 14.00
N ASP A 143 -13.92 9.19 14.05
CA ASP A 143 -14.92 9.44 13.00
C ASP A 143 -14.27 9.79 11.66
N MET A 144 -13.16 10.55 11.67
CA MET A 144 -12.42 10.92 10.46
C MET A 144 -11.66 9.74 9.83
N ASN A 145 -11.25 8.78 10.66
CA ASN A 145 -10.56 7.57 10.24
C ASN A 145 -11.52 6.44 9.81
N LYS A 146 -12.84 6.69 9.79
CA LYS A 146 -13.84 5.72 9.38
C LYS A 146 -13.61 5.25 7.94
N LEU A 147 -13.72 3.95 7.73
CA LEU A 147 -13.49 3.29 6.45
C LEU A 147 -14.78 3.26 5.62
N GLU A 148 -14.78 3.92 4.46
CA GLU A 148 -15.95 4.08 3.60
C GLU A 148 -15.52 4.16 2.14
N PRO A 149 -16.38 3.65 1.23
CA PRO A 149 -16.20 2.49 0.35
C PRO A 149 -14.77 2.01 0.05
N ASN A 150 -14.63 0.72 -0.27
CA ASN A 150 -13.32 0.09 -0.49
C ASN A 150 -12.38 0.24 0.72
N GLU A 151 -12.96 0.26 1.91
CA GLU A 151 -12.23 0.43 3.18
C GLU A 151 -11.32 1.67 3.19
N SER A 152 -11.68 2.71 2.43
CA SER A 152 -10.86 3.92 2.29
C SER A 152 -11.23 4.97 3.33
N THR A 153 -10.25 5.72 3.83
CA THR A 153 -10.50 6.89 4.69
C THR A 153 -10.77 8.14 3.83
N GLY A 154 -11.24 9.22 4.48
CA GLY A 154 -11.31 10.53 3.83
C GLY A 154 -9.96 11.01 3.27
N LEU A 155 -8.84 10.62 3.90
CA LEU A 155 -7.50 10.95 3.42
C LEU A 155 -7.15 10.24 2.11
N HIS A 156 -7.54 8.97 1.93
CA HIS A 156 -7.32 8.24 0.67
C HIS A 156 -8.04 8.92 -0.50
N VAL A 157 -9.33 9.22 -0.35
CA VAL A 157 -10.11 9.81 -1.44
C VAL A 157 -9.64 11.21 -1.80
N ALA A 158 -9.18 11.99 -0.82
CA ALA A 158 -8.57 13.30 -1.06
C ALA A 158 -7.25 13.19 -1.83
N CYS A 159 -6.39 12.21 -1.48
CA CYS A 159 -5.14 11.93 -2.18
C CYS A 159 -5.39 11.49 -3.63
N PHE A 160 -6.28 10.51 -3.83
CA PHE A 160 -6.65 9.98 -5.14
C PHE A 160 -7.25 11.03 -6.07
N ARG A 161 -8.04 11.96 -5.54
CA ARG A 161 -8.69 13.02 -6.34
C ARG A 161 -7.83 14.26 -6.57
N GLY A 162 -6.65 14.33 -5.96
CA GLY A 162 -5.75 15.46 -6.15
C GLY A 162 -6.10 16.68 -5.30
N HIS A 163 -6.87 16.54 -4.23
CA HIS A 163 -7.36 17.66 -3.41
C HIS A 163 -6.29 18.09 -2.40
N GLN A 164 -5.23 18.72 -2.89
CA GLN A 164 -4.03 19.05 -2.12
C GLN A 164 -4.32 19.83 -0.83
N GLU A 165 -5.20 20.83 -0.87
CA GLU A 165 -5.55 21.62 0.31
C GLU A 165 -6.29 20.78 1.37
N ILE A 166 -7.18 19.87 0.95
CA ILE A 166 -7.82 18.93 1.87
C ILE A 166 -6.78 18.01 2.51
N VAL A 167 -5.88 17.42 1.71
CA VAL A 167 -4.83 16.54 2.23
C VAL A 167 -4.01 17.26 3.30
N LYS A 168 -3.62 18.51 3.03
CA LYS A 168 -2.90 19.35 3.99
C LYS A 168 -3.69 19.54 5.30
N LEU A 169 -4.95 19.97 5.22
CA LEU A 169 -5.81 20.18 6.39
C LEU A 169 -5.99 18.90 7.22
N LEU A 170 -6.14 17.75 6.56
CA LEU A 170 -6.29 16.45 7.21
C LEU A 170 -5.01 16.02 7.94
N LEU A 171 -3.85 16.17 7.30
CA LEU A 171 -2.55 15.85 7.90
C LEU A 171 -2.25 16.75 9.11
N GLU A 172 -2.56 18.05 9.02
CA GLU A 172 -2.44 18.99 10.14
C GLU A 172 -3.36 18.64 11.31
N LYS A 173 -4.56 18.10 11.02
CA LYS A 173 -5.49 17.64 12.05
C LYS A 173 -5.01 16.38 12.79
N GLY A 174 -4.08 15.63 12.22
CA GLY A 174 -3.55 14.40 12.79
C GLY A 174 -4.46 13.18 12.55
N VAL A 175 -5.15 13.11 11.41
CA VAL A 175 -5.79 11.86 10.98
C VAL A 175 -4.73 10.80 10.69
N SER A 176 -5.09 9.53 10.80
CA SER A 176 -4.11 8.46 10.58
C SER A 176 -3.72 8.38 9.11
N ARG A 177 -2.42 8.44 8.87
CA ARG A 177 -1.80 8.26 7.54
C ARG A 177 -1.31 6.82 7.30
N SER A 178 -1.50 5.92 8.28
CA SER A 178 -1.02 4.54 8.27
C SER A 178 -2.13 3.50 8.05
N ILE A 179 -3.39 3.93 7.93
CA ILE A 179 -4.51 3.04 7.64
C ILE A 179 -4.43 2.61 6.18
N MET A 180 -4.52 1.31 5.92
CA MET A 180 -4.60 0.76 4.57
C MET A 180 -6.06 0.61 4.13
N ASN A 181 -6.32 0.83 2.84
CA ASN A 181 -7.62 0.55 2.24
C ASN A 181 -7.77 -0.92 1.80
N ARG A 182 -8.88 -1.27 1.15
CA ARG A 182 -9.16 -2.63 0.62
C ARG A 182 -8.12 -3.11 -0.40
N PHE A 183 -7.38 -2.19 -1.01
CA PHE A 183 -6.31 -2.50 -1.96
C PHE A 183 -4.93 -2.60 -1.30
N HIS A 184 -4.86 -2.58 0.04
CA HIS A 184 -3.62 -2.51 0.82
C HIS A 184 -2.75 -1.29 0.52
N CYS A 185 -3.35 -0.22 -0.02
CA CYS A 185 -2.67 1.04 -0.26
C CYS A 185 -2.78 1.95 0.96
N LEU A 186 -1.68 2.61 1.31
CA LEU A 186 -1.65 3.76 2.19
C LEU A 186 -2.13 5.02 1.46
N PRO A 187 -2.63 6.04 2.17
CA PRO A 187 -3.18 7.24 1.53
C PRO A 187 -2.18 7.95 0.59
N TYR A 188 -0.88 8.01 0.94
CA TYR A 188 0.13 8.65 0.10
C TYR A 188 0.42 7.87 -1.19
N GLN A 189 0.20 6.55 -1.20
CA GLN A 189 0.42 5.71 -2.37
C GLN A 189 -0.64 6.02 -3.45
N GLU A 190 -1.87 6.31 -3.01
CA GLU A 190 -2.99 6.77 -3.83
C GLU A 190 -2.87 8.24 -4.28
N ALA A 191 -1.81 8.97 -3.92
CA ALA A 191 -1.69 10.38 -4.28
C ALA A 191 -1.65 10.61 -5.80
N ALA A 192 -2.54 11.49 -6.29
CA ALA A 192 -2.65 11.85 -7.70
C ALA A 192 -1.42 12.59 -8.25
N SER A 193 -0.60 13.19 -7.38
CA SER A 193 0.57 13.98 -7.76
C SER A 193 1.71 13.87 -6.75
N ASN A 194 2.92 14.22 -7.19
CA ASN A 194 4.10 14.21 -6.33
C ASN A 194 4.06 15.29 -5.25
N GLU A 195 3.40 16.41 -5.53
CA GLU A 195 3.18 17.50 -4.57
C GLU A 195 2.37 17.02 -3.37
N ILE A 196 1.35 16.20 -3.61
CA ILE A 196 0.54 15.58 -2.55
C ILE A 196 1.36 14.56 -1.76
N ARG A 197 2.19 13.75 -2.44
CA ARG A 197 3.11 12.82 -1.75
C ARG A 197 4.05 13.55 -0.80
N GLN A 198 4.65 14.65 -1.28
CA GLN A 198 5.59 15.45 -0.47
C GLN A 198 4.95 16.04 0.79
N LEU A 199 3.62 16.25 0.83
CA LEU A 199 2.95 16.73 2.04
C LEU A 199 3.09 15.76 3.22
N PHE A 200 3.19 14.45 2.98
CA PHE A 200 3.35 13.46 4.04
C PHE A 200 4.72 13.54 4.73
N ASP A 201 5.74 13.96 3.98
CA ASP A 201 7.09 14.18 4.49
C ASP A 201 7.22 15.57 5.16
N LEU A 202 6.58 16.59 4.56
CA LEU A 202 6.65 17.97 5.03
C LEU A 202 5.84 18.22 6.31
N ILE A 203 4.73 17.52 6.49
CA ILE A 203 3.84 17.68 7.65
C ILE A 203 4.10 16.52 8.60
N PRO A 204 4.90 16.70 9.67
CA PRO A 204 5.21 15.63 10.60
C PRO A 204 3.93 15.13 11.27
N GLU A 205 3.92 13.84 11.60
CA GLU A 205 2.82 13.27 12.38
C GLU A 205 2.74 13.99 13.74
N GLN A 206 1.55 14.49 14.08
CA GLN A 206 1.33 15.13 15.37
C GLN A 206 1.47 14.05 16.44
N ASN A 207 2.65 14.02 17.06
CA ASN A 207 3.03 13.00 18.02
C ASN A 207 2.07 13.08 19.22
N ARG A 208 1.12 12.14 19.34
CA ARG A 208 0.14 12.09 20.44
C ARG A 208 0.77 11.61 21.76
N TYR A 209 2.04 11.94 22.01
CA TYR A 209 2.54 11.95 23.37
C TYR A 209 1.89 13.13 24.08
N VAL A 210 0.73 12.83 24.67
CA VAL A 210 0.16 13.59 25.76
C VAL A 210 1.29 13.92 26.72
N ALA A 211 1.58 15.21 26.84
CA ALA A 211 2.20 15.77 28.02
C ALA A 211 1.37 15.30 29.22
N ASN A 212 1.80 14.25 29.90
CA ASN A 212 1.52 14.09 31.31
C ASN A 212 2.36 15.16 32.02
N SER A 213 1.82 16.38 31.99
CA SER A 213 2.19 17.48 32.87
C SER A 213 2.16 16.98 34.31
N GLY A 214 3.22 17.31 35.05
CA GLY A 214 3.29 17.05 36.48
C GLY A 214 2.10 17.64 37.23
N GLN A 215 1.66 16.87 38.22
CA GLN A 215 1.22 17.32 39.55
C GLN A 215 1.33 16.13 40.50
#